data_AF-K1TBJ0-F1
#
_entry.id   AF-K1TBJ0-F1
#
_cell.length_a   1.000
_cell.length_b   1.000
_cell.length_c   1.000
_cell.angle_alpha   90.00
_cell.angle_beta   90.00
_cell.angle_gamma   90.00
#
_symmetry.space_group_name_H-M   'P 1'
#
loop_
_entity.id
_entity.type
_entity.pdbx_description
1 polymer ?
#
loop_
_entity_poly.entity_id
_entity_poly.type
_entity_poly.pdbx_seq_one_letter_code
_entity_poly.pdbx_strand_id
1 'polypeptide(L)'
;MENTMNNRNEIPQQVKQVVSIAETLLQGQILGMYLYGSATMNKLRPDSDIDILIITRQELNLSTKKELTKQLLEISGFVGCAEKSHWR
;
A
#
# COMPACT_ATOMS: atom_id res chain seq x y z
N MET A 1 19.14 29.37 -4.70
CA MET A 1 17.70 29.27 -5.03
C MET A 1 17.47 27.84 -5.44
N GLU A 2 16.98 27.05 -4.50
CA GLU A 2 16.95 25.59 -4.55
C GLU A 2 15.77 25.13 -5.43
N ASN A 3 16.08 24.49 -6.56
CA ASN A 3 15.07 23.92 -7.46
C ASN A 3 14.55 22.62 -6.85
N THR A 4 13.39 22.68 -6.20
CA THR A 4 12.61 21.50 -5.80
C THR A 4 12.08 20.78 -7.03
N MET A 5 12.91 19.91 -7.61
CA MET A 5 12.44 18.87 -8.52
C MET A 5 11.60 17.88 -7.71
N ASN A 6 10.29 18.12 -7.69
CA ASN A 6 9.28 17.23 -7.12
C ASN A 6 9.48 15.81 -7.67
N ASN A 7 9.91 14.89 -6.82
CA ASN A 7 10.11 13.48 -7.13
C ASN A 7 8.74 12.80 -7.30
N ARG A 8 8.08 13.03 -8.45
CA ARG A 8 6.72 12.56 -8.78
C ARG A 8 6.60 11.03 -8.95
N ASN A 9 7.67 10.29 -8.68
CA ASN A 9 7.75 8.83 -8.83
C ASN A 9 8.01 8.12 -7.49
N GLU A 10 7.90 8.80 -6.36
CA GLU A 10 8.08 8.12 -5.06
C GLU A 10 6.90 7.21 -4.75
N ILE A 11 7.20 5.93 -4.55
CA ILE A 11 6.26 4.94 -4.06
C ILE A 11 5.77 5.40 -2.67
N PRO A 12 4.44 5.53 -2.45
CA PRO A 12 3.89 5.95 -1.17
C PRO A 12 4.41 5.09 -0.01
N GLN A 13 4.65 5.70 1.15
CA GLN A 13 5.19 4.99 2.32
C GLN A 13 4.30 3.80 2.73
N GLN A 14 2.99 3.94 2.59
CA GLN A 14 2.03 2.86 2.87
C GLN A 14 2.24 1.64 1.97
N VAL A 15 2.61 1.81 0.69
CA VAL A 15 2.97 0.67 -0.19
C VAL A 15 4.19 -0.06 0.37
N LYS A 16 5.21 0.66 0.82
CA LYS A 16 6.42 0.05 1.42
C LYS A 16 6.07 -0.74 2.69
N GLN A 17 5.14 -0.24 3.50
CA GLN A 17 4.65 -0.95 4.69
C GLN A 17 3.89 -2.23 4.31
N VAL A 18 3.00 -2.18 3.31
CA VAL A 18 2.30 -3.37 2.81
C VAL A 18 3.28 -4.42 2.29
N VAL A 19 4.30 -4.01 1.52
CA VAL A 19 5.35 -4.91 1.02
C VAL A 19 6.09 -5.56 2.19
N SER A 20 6.54 -4.78 3.17
CA SER A 20 7.26 -5.30 4.34
C SER A 20 6.42 -6.31 5.14
N ILE A 21 5.13 -6.04 5.35
CA ILE A 21 4.21 -6.95 6.05
C ILE A 21 4.05 -8.25 5.25
N ALA A 22 3.81 -8.14 3.94
CA ALA A 22 3.63 -9.29 3.06
C ALA A 22 4.89 -10.16 3.02
N GLU A 23 6.07 -9.57 2.83
CA GLU A 23 7.34 -10.31 2.81
C GLU A 23 7.62 -11.02 4.14
N THR A 24 7.27 -10.40 5.26
CA THR A 24 7.45 -10.99 6.60
C THR A 24 6.50 -12.17 6.84
N LEU A 25 5.22 -12.04 6.48
CA LEU A 25 4.20 -13.05 6.77
C LEU A 25 4.13 -14.18 5.74
N LEU A 26 4.46 -13.88 4.47
CA LEU A 26 4.28 -14.78 3.33
C LEU A 26 5.62 -15.28 2.78
N GLN A 27 6.69 -15.19 3.57
CA GLN A 27 8.06 -15.50 3.17
C GLN A 27 8.18 -16.79 2.35
N GLY A 28 8.80 -16.70 1.16
CA GLY A 28 8.98 -17.83 0.24
C GLY A 28 7.72 -18.31 -0.49
N GLN A 29 6.54 -17.76 -0.15
CA GLN A 29 5.27 -18.06 -0.81
C GLN A 29 4.93 -17.03 -1.89
N ILE A 30 5.49 -15.83 -1.86
CA ILE A 30 5.20 -14.78 -2.85
C ILE A 30 5.83 -15.16 -4.21
N LEU A 31 4.99 -15.23 -5.25
CA LEU A 31 5.39 -15.36 -6.65
C LEU A 31 5.53 -13.99 -7.32
N GLY A 32 4.76 -13.01 -6.87
CA GLY A 32 4.82 -11.64 -7.36
C GLY A 32 3.87 -10.71 -6.63
N MET A 33 4.17 -9.41 -6.68
CA MET A 33 3.33 -8.35 -6.15
C MET A 33 3.16 -7.27 -7.22
N TYR A 34 1.93 -6.85 -7.44
CA TYR A 34 1.58 -5.86 -8.45
C TYR A 34 0.80 -4.73 -7.79
N LEU A 35 1.31 -3.50 -7.93
CA LEU A 35 0.54 -2.30 -7.65
C LEU A 35 -0.38 -2.06 -8.86
N TYR A 36 -1.67 -1.82 -8.61
CA TYR A 36 -2.65 -1.53 -9.67
C TYR A 36 -3.55 -0.35 -9.27
N GLY A 37 -4.56 -0.08 -10.11
CA GLY A 37 -5.59 0.92 -9.82
C GLY A 37 -5.18 2.35 -10.12
N SER A 38 -5.83 3.30 -9.45
CA SER A 38 -5.61 4.74 -9.64
C SER A 38 -4.14 5.15 -9.40
N ALA A 39 -3.43 4.34 -8.60
CA ALA A 39 -2.04 4.52 -8.24
C ALA A 39 -1.07 4.41 -9.43
N THR A 40 -1.41 3.62 -10.46
CA THR A 40 -0.53 3.38 -11.62
C THR A 40 -0.82 4.29 -12.81
N MET A 41 -1.96 5.01 -12.81
CA MET A 41 -2.42 5.83 -13.93
C MET A 41 -2.05 7.33 -13.81
N ASN A 42 -0.91 7.64 -13.17
CA ASN A 42 -0.42 9.00 -12.91
C ASN A 42 -1.42 9.92 -12.16
N LYS A 43 -2.35 9.33 -11.41
CA LYS A 43 -3.39 10.05 -10.66
C LYS A 43 -3.52 9.52 -9.23
N LEU A 44 -2.39 9.28 -8.55
CA LEU A 44 -2.38 9.20 -7.09
C LEU A 44 -2.87 10.53 -6.54
N ARG A 45 -4.17 10.65 -6.33
CA ARG A 45 -4.73 11.76 -5.58
C ARG A 45 -4.50 11.47 -4.09
N PRO A 46 -4.38 12.49 -3.23
CA PRO A 46 -4.16 12.29 -1.79
C PRO A 46 -5.21 11.41 -1.10
N ASP A 47 -6.39 11.30 -1.70
CA ASP A 47 -7.56 10.53 -1.26
C ASP A 47 -7.75 9.20 -2.01
N SER A 48 -6.80 8.81 -2.86
CA SER A 48 -6.91 7.56 -3.63
C SER A 48 -6.50 6.34 -2.80
N ASP A 49 -7.32 5.29 -2.87
CA ASP A 49 -6.99 3.99 -2.31
C ASP A 49 -5.76 3.37 -3.03
N ILE A 50 -5.05 2.50 -2.31
CA ILE A 50 -3.91 1.74 -2.80
C ILE A 50 -4.35 0.32 -3.08
N ASP A 51 -4.28 -0.08 -4.35
CA ASP A 51 -4.66 -1.42 -4.76
C ASP A 51 -3.43 -2.30 -5.03
N ILE A 52 -3.30 -3.43 -4.30
CA ILE A 52 -2.14 -4.35 -4.38
C ILE A 52 -2.60 -5.80 -4.56
N LEU A 53 -2.07 -6.48 -5.58
CA LEU A 53 -2.33 -7.88 -5.88
C LEU A 53 -1.09 -8.69 -5.50
N ILE A 54 -1.25 -9.63 -4.58
CA ILE A 54 -0.20 -10.54 -4.17
C ILE A 54 -0.55 -11.93 -4.69
N ILE A 55 0.35 -12.52 -5.48
CA ILE A 55 0.21 -13.89 -5.98
C ILE A 55 1.06 -14.80 -5.11
N THR A 56 0.46 -15.84 -4.55
CA THR A 56 1.16 -16.81 -3.68
C THR A 56 1.22 -18.19 -4.32
N ARG A 57 2.26 -18.96 -3.98
CA ARG A 57 2.51 -20.32 -4.50
C ARG A 57 1.46 -21.33 -4.04
N GLN A 58 0.89 -21.11 -2.87
CA GLN A 58 -0.12 -21.97 -2.27
C GLN A 58 -1.15 -21.12 -1.53
N GLU A 59 -2.24 -21.76 -1.11
CA GLU A 59 -3.27 -21.12 -0.31
C GLU A 59 -2.73 -20.70 1.07
N LEU A 60 -3.12 -19.50 1.52
CA LEU A 60 -2.82 -19.04 2.87
C LEU A 60 -3.71 -19.75 3.90
N ASN A 61 -3.09 -20.24 4.97
CA ASN A 61 -3.83 -20.79 6.11
C ASN A 61 -4.60 -19.67 6.84
N LEU A 62 -5.59 -20.06 7.64
CA LEU A 62 -6.48 -19.10 8.32
C LEU A 62 -5.73 -18.17 9.28
N SER A 63 -4.71 -18.65 9.98
CA SER A 63 -3.90 -17.82 10.89
C SER A 63 -3.13 -16.73 10.14
N THR A 64 -2.52 -17.06 9.00
CA THR A 64 -1.81 -16.10 8.15
C THR A 64 -2.78 -15.09 7.54
N LYS A 65 -3.96 -15.54 7.07
CA LYS A 65 -5.03 -14.64 6.59
C LYS A 65 -5.43 -13.64 7.68
N LYS A 66 -5.67 -14.10 8.91
CA LYS A 66 -6.04 -13.24 10.05
C LYS A 66 -4.95 -12.24 10.42
N GLU A 67 -3.71 -12.68 10.50
CA GLU A 67 -2.59 -11.81 10.85
C GLU A 67 -2.33 -10.77 9.75
N LEU A 68 -2.41 -11.17 8.48
CA LEU A 68 -2.31 -10.26 7.35
C LEU A 68 -3.43 -9.20 7.41
N THR A 69 -4.69 -9.61 7.59
CA THR A 69 -5.81 -8.66 7.74
C THR A 69 -5.58 -7.70 8.91
N LYS A 70 -5.12 -8.19 10.06
CA LYS A 70 -4.87 -7.37 11.25
C LYS A 70 -3.81 -6.30 10.97
N GLN A 71 -2.63 -6.69 10.45
CA GLN A 71 -1.55 -5.75 10.19
C GLN A 71 -1.89 -4.75 9.07
N LEU A 72 -2.62 -5.18 8.04
CA LEU A 72 -3.09 -4.28 6.99
C LEU A 72 -4.09 -3.25 7.52
N LEU A 73 -4.99 -3.63 8.43
CA LEU A 73 -5.92 -2.69 9.07
C LEU A 73 -5.19 -1.65 9.90
N GLU A 74 -4.13 -2.03 10.64
CA GLU A 74 -3.32 -1.12 11.46
C GLU A 74 -2.64 0.00 10.65
N ILE A 75 -2.34 -0.26 9.37
CA ILE A 75 -1.70 0.72 8.48
C ILE A 75 -2.66 1.36 7.47
N SER A 76 -3.94 0.93 7.45
CA SER A 76 -4.94 1.48 6.54
C SER A 76 -5.40 2.87 7.00
N GLY A 77 -5.65 3.77 6.05
CA GLY A 77 -6.22 5.09 6.35
C GLY A 77 -7.71 4.99 6.68
N PHE A 78 -8.20 5.77 7.64
CA PHE A 78 -9.64 5.87 7.90
C PHE A 78 -10.29 6.73 6.80
N VAL A 79 -11.18 6.16 6.01
CA VAL A 79 -11.94 6.91 5.01
C VAL A 79 -12.83 7.93 5.75
N GLY A 80 -12.57 9.22 5.56
CA GLY A 80 -13.44 10.30 6.07
C GLY A 80 -12.98 11.07 7.32
N CYS A 81 -11.77 10.87 7.86
CA CYS A 81 -11.24 11.82 8.85
C CYS A 81 -10.59 13.01 8.14
N ALA A 82 -11.34 14.12 8.10
CA ALA A 82 -10.91 15.41 7.62
C ALA A 82 -9.84 16.05 8.51
N GLU A 83 -8.59 15.63 8.35
CA GLU A 83 -7.42 16.46 8.64
C GLU A 83 -6.43 16.17 7.49
N LYS A 84 -6.36 16.92 6.40
CA LYS A 84 -6.24 18.38 6.32
C LYS A 84 -6.85 18.87 5.01
N SER A 85 -8.04 19.44 5.09
CA SER A 85 -8.44 20.51 4.16
C SER A 85 -7.64 21.76 4.53
N HIS A 86 -6.35 21.75 4.22
CA HIS A 86 -5.54 22.97 4.17
C HIS A 86 -5.08 23.19 2.73
N TRP A 87 -6.07 23.34 1.86
CA TRP A 87 -5.90 24.01 0.59
C TRP A 87 -6.63 25.35 0.72
N ARG A 88 -5.82 26.42 0.65
CA ARG A 88 -6.31 27.79 0.45
C ARG A 88 -6.93 27.90 -0.93
#